data_AF-A0A3G5T997-F1
#
_entry.id   AF-A0A3G5T997-F1
#
_cell.length_a   1.000
_cell.length_b   1.000
_cell.length_c   1.000
_cell.angle_alpha   90.00
_cell.angle_beta   90.00
_cell.angle_gamma   90.00
#
_symmetry.space_group_name_H-M   'P 1'
#
loop_
_entity.id
_entity.type
_entity.pdbx_description
1 polymer ?
#
loop_
_entity_poly.entity_id
_entity_poly.type
_entity_poly.pdbx_seq_one_letter_code
_entity_poly.pdbx_strand_id
1 'polypeptide(L)' 'MLARLADKLGEEPGDERVVDAERVSELLGVTLRTARRMLNTLVDEGLAWPMPPARSSKVGRPPRPYQLLVDKLPR' A
#
# COMPACT_ATOMS: atom_id res chain seq x y z
N MET A 1 3.34 -11.81 3.30
CA MET A 1 2.15 -11.11 2.75
C MET A 1 2.52 -10.11 1.66
N LEU A 2 3.57 -9.30 1.86
CA LEU A 2 4.07 -8.35 0.86
C LEU A 2 4.32 -8.99 -0.51
N ALA A 3 4.88 -10.21 -0.56
CA ALA A 3 5.09 -10.96 -1.80
C ALA A 3 3.82 -11.09 -2.66
N ARG A 4 2.68 -11.52 -2.09
CA ARG A 4 1.41 -11.62 -2.84
C ARG A 4 0.88 -10.27 -3.32
N LEU A 5 1.08 -9.21 -2.52
CA LEU A 5 0.71 -7.86 -2.91
C LEU A 5 1.64 -7.35 -4.03
N ALA A 6 2.93 -7.66 -3.95
CA ALA A 6 3.93 -7.30 -4.93
C ALA A 6 3.70 -8.02 -6.26
N ASP A 7 3.33 -9.31 -6.24
CA ASP A 7 2.94 -10.10 -7.41
C ASP A 7 1.69 -9.50 -8.09
N LYS A 8 0.69 -9.10 -7.29
CA LYS A 8 -0.57 -8.50 -7.79
C LYS A 8 -0.38 -7.10 -8.35
N LEU A 9 0.64 -6.37 -7.89
CA LEU A 9 0.96 -5.02 -8.38
C LEU A 9 1.77 -5.04 -9.69
N GLY A 10 2.26 -6.21 -10.13
CA GLY A 10 3.10 -6.34 -11.32
C GLY A 10 4.53 -5.82 -11.09
N GLU A 11 5.51 -6.35 -11.83
CA GLU A 11 6.86 -5.79 -11.94
C GLU A 11 6.82 -4.47 -12.74
N GLU A 12 6.10 -3.45 -12.24
CA GLU A 12 6.30 -2.09 -12.73
C GLU A 12 7.68 -1.64 -12.19
N PRO A 13 8.69 -1.47 -13.07
CA PRO A 13 10.00 -1.01 -12.68
C PRO A 13 9.94 0.50 -12.57
N GLY A 14 9.93 1.00 -11.34
CA GLY A 14 9.91 2.43 -11.06
C GLY A 14 9.37 2.73 -9.68
N ASP A 15 9.98 3.71 -9.03
CA ASP A 15 9.85 4.16 -7.63
C ASP A 15 8.43 4.43 -7.06
N GLU A 16 7.35 4.12 -7.79
CA GLU A 16 5.99 4.56 -7.46
C GLU A 16 5.02 3.41 -7.18
N ARG A 17 5.39 2.48 -6.29
CA ARG A 17 4.41 1.56 -5.68
C ARG A 17 3.65 2.22 -4.53
N VAL A 18 2.98 3.33 -4.84
CA VAL A 18 2.08 4.03 -3.91
C VAL A 18 0.70 3.37 -3.96
N VAL A 19 0.26 2.80 -2.85
CA VAL A 19 -1.04 2.14 -2.70
C VAL A 19 -1.80 2.69 -1.51
N ASP A 20 -3.12 2.74 -1.58
CA ASP A 20 -3.96 2.98 -0.40
C ASP A 20 -4.63 1.67 0.05
N ALA A 21 -5.29 1.72 1.21
CA ALA A 21 -5.97 0.55 1.75
C ALA A 21 -7.16 0.08 0.91
N GLU A 22 -7.77 0.96 0.12
CA GLU A 22 -8.90 0.63 -0.76
C GLU A 22 -8.42 -0.23 -1.91
N ARG A 23 -7.38 0.21 -2.61
CA ARG A 23 -6.71 -0.55 -3.67
C ARG A 23 -6.16 -1.89 -3.18
N VAL A 24 -5.56 -1.93 -1.98
CA VAL A 24 -5.09 -3.20 -1.39
C VAL A 24 -6.25 -4.15 -1.09
N SER A 25 -7.38 -3.62 -0.61
CA SER A 25 -8.56 -4.43 -0.30
C SER A 25 -9.15 -5.07 -1.56
N GLU A 26 -9.24 -4.33 -2.65
CA GLU A 26 -9.71 -4.80 -3.96
C GLU A 26 -8.75 -5.84 -4.56
N LEU A 27 -7.44 -5.54 -4.59
CA LEU A 27 -6.43 -6.42 -5.19
C LEU A 27 -6.32 -7.78 -4.48
N LEU A 28 -6.50 -7.80 -3.17
CA LEU A 28 -6.37 -9.01 -2.34
C LEU A 28 -7.71 -9.67 -1.99
N GLY A 29 -8.84 -9.05 -2.35
CA GLY A 29 -10.17 -9.54 -1.99
C GLY A 29 -10.42 -9.61 -0.47
N VAL A 30 -9.82 -8.69 0.29
CA VAL A 30 -9.94 -8.63 1.76
C VAL A 30 -10.75 -7.41 2.18
N THR A 31 -11.22 -7.39 3.43
CA THR A 31 -11.90 -6.19 3.95
C THR A 31 -10.95 -5.00 4.06
N LEU A 32 -11.49 -3.78 3.97
CA LEU A 32 -10.72 -2.54 4.16
C LEU A 32 -10.01 -2.49 5.53
N ARG A 33 -10.63 -3.04 6.59
CA ARG A 33 -10.00 -3.14 7.91
C ARG A 33 -8.77 -4.03 7.87
N THR A 34 -8.86 -5.17 7.19
CA THR A 34 -7.74 -6.10 7.03
C THR A 34 -6.63 -5.43 6.22
N ALA A 35 -6.96 -4.81 5.08
CA ALA A 35 -5.99 -4.07 4.26
C ALA A 35 -5.24 -2.99 5.05
N ARG A 36 -5.96 -2.17 5.86
CA ARG A 36 -5.34 -1.16 6.74
C ARG A 36 -4.39 -1.80 7.76
N ARG A 37 -4.81 -2.88 8.42
CA ARG A 37 -3.98 -3.58 9.40
C ARG A 37 -2.69 -4.09 8.75
N MET A 38 -2.81 -4.65 7.55
CA MET A 38 -1.68 -5.20 6.81
C MET A 38 -0.70 -4.11 6.38
N LEU A 39 -1.19 -2.97 5.89
CA LEU A 39 -0.34 -1.82 5.57
C LEU A 39 0.38 -1.27 6.80
N ASN A 40 -0.28 -1.19 7.96
CA ASN A 40 0.39 -0.78 9.19
C ASN A 40 1.48 -1.78 9.60
N THR A 41 1.24 -3.09 9.51
CA THR A 41 2.28 -4.09 9.76
C THR A 41 3.48 -3.92 8.84
N LEU A 42 3.28 -3.60 7.56
CA LEU A 42 4.38 -3.31 6.63
C LEU A 42 5.16 -2.05 7.00
N VAL A 43 4.49 -1.03 7.55
CA VAL A 43 5.15 0.16 8.08
C VAL A 43 5.99 -0.19 9.31
N ASP A 44 5.43 -0.98 10.23
CA ASP A 44 6.14 -1.43 11.44
C ASP A 44 7.36 -2.29 11.09
N GLU A 45 7.29 -3.10 10.03
CA GLU A 45 8.38 -3.93 9.50
C GLU A 45 9.42 -3.13 8.67
N GLY A 46 9.18 -1.83 8.42
CA GLY A 46 10.07 -1.00 7.60
C GLY A 46 10.02 -1.32 6.10
N LEU A 47 8.94 -1.98 5.65
CA LEU A 47 8.68 -2.37 4.27
C LEU A 47 7.69 -1.43 3.56
N ALA A 48 7.13 -0.46 4.26
CA ALA A 48 6.29 0.59 3.70
C ALA A 48 6.46 1.91 4.46
N TRP A 49 6.13 3.02 3.81
CA TRP A 49 6.05 4.33 4.44
C TRP A 49 4.68 4.98 4.21
N PRO A 50 4.02 5.51 5.25
CA PRO A 50 2.79 6.28 5.08
C PRO A 50 3.13 7.62 4.43
N MET A 51 2.49 7.92 3.30
CA MET A 51 2.64 9.23 2.68
C MET A 51 1.68 10.24 3.32
N PRO A 52 2.08 11.52 3.44
CA PRO A 52 1.16 12.57 3.83
C PRO A 52 -0.05 12.55 2.88
N PRO A 53 -1.27 12.72 3.39
CA PRO A 53 -2.44 12.76 2.53
C PRO A 53 -2.24 13.87 1.51
N ALA A 54 -2.32 13.52 0.22
CA ALA A 54 -2.35 14.53 -0.83
C ALA A 54 -3.47 15.50 -0.49
N ARG A 55 -3.20 16.81 -0.56
CA ARG A 55 -4.22 17.86 -0.36
C ARG A 55 -5.27 17.69 -1.45
N SER A 56 -6.25 16.83 -1.20
CA SER A 56 -7.34 16.53 -2.13
C SER A 56 -8.40 17.61 -1.97
N SER A 57 -8.79 18.21 -3.09
CA SER A 57 -9.90 19.15 -3.23
C SER A 57 -11.27 18.44 -3.28
N LYS A 58 -11.32 17.10 -3.19
CA LYS A 58 -12.57 16.33 -3.20
C LYS A 58 -13.21 16.25 -1.82
N VAL A 59 -14.53 16.48 -1.78
CA VAL A 59 -15.39 16.31 -0.60
C VAL A 59 -15.31 14.86 -0.08
N GLY A 60 -14.65 14.65 1.05
CA GLY A 60 -14.46 13.33 1.69
C GLY A 60 -13.18 13.25 2.54
N ARG A 61 -12.94 12.09 3.19
CA ARG A 61 -11.64 11.82 3.84
C ARG A 61 -10.64 11.46 2.74
N PRO A 62 -9.53 12.21 2.56
CA PRO A 62 -8.52 11.86 1.57
C PRO A 62 -7.99 10.44 1.82
N PRO A 63 -7.80 9.61 0.78
CA PRO A 63 -7.14 8.32 0.93
C PRO A 63 -5.75 8.55 1.52
N ARG A 64 -5.33 7.65 2.43
CA ARG A 64 -4.01 7.65 3.02
C ARG A 64 -3.11 6.77 2.15
N PRO A 65 -2.22 7.34 1.33
CA PRO A 65 -1.33 6.54 0.50
C PRO A 65 -0.21 5.95 1.35
N TYR A 66 0.30 4.80 0.93
CA TYR A 66 1.44 4.10 1.48
C TYR A 66 2.39 3.77 0.33
N GLN A 67 3.64 4.19 0.44
CA GLN A 67 4.69 3.79 -0.49
C GLN A 67 5.26 2.45 -0.04
N LEU A 68 5.17 1.43 -0.89
CA LEU A 68 5.76 0.12 -0.61
C LEU A 68 7.24 0.11 -1.00
N LEU A 69 8.09 -0.39 -0.12
CA LEU A 69 9.53 -0.54 -0.33
C LEU A 69 9.83 -1.98 -0.79
N VAL A 70 9.31 -2.34 -1.97
CA VAL A 70 9.43 -3.71 -2.52
C VAL A 70 10.87 -4.13 -2.79
N ASP A 71 11.78 -3.17 -2.98
CA ASP A 71 13.22 -3.42 -3.16
C ASP A 71 13.89 -4.04 -1.92
N LYS A 72 13.20 -4.02 -0.77
CA LYS A 72 13.65 -4.67 0.47
C LYS A 72 13.17 -6.12 0.62
N LEU A 73 12.38 -6.64 -0.32
CA LEU A 73 11.93 -8.03 -0.27
C LEU A 73 13.08 -8.94 -0.74
N PRO A 74 13.51 -9.94 0.07
CA PRO A 74 14.47 -10.94 -0.41
C PRO A 74 13.82 -11.70 -1.58
N ARG A 75 14.50 -11.72 -2.73
CA ARG A 75 14.11 -12.52 -3.90
C ARG A 75 14.15 -14.01 -3.62
#